data_AF-X1NAF5-F1
#
_entry.id   AF-X1NAF5-F1
#
_cell.length_a   1.000
_cell.length_b   1.000
_cell.length_c   1.000
_cell.angle_alpha   90.00
_cell.angle_beta   90.00
_cell.angle_gamma   90.00
#
_symmetry.space_group_name_H-M   'P 1'
#
loop_
_entity.id
_entity.type
_entity.pdbx_description
1 polymer ?
#
loop_
_entity_poly.entity_id
_entity_poly.type
_entity_poly.pdbx_seq_one_letter_code
_entity_poly.pdbx_strand_id
1 'polypeptide(L)'
;LLFRLGARTRAVLPEIASVRQIYRQLLRWTAAGGYPRHISQTPYEYLYALAHLLPDVQGDLDLITQQYVKVRYGALLPTEDELHQLRQSWHRVKQNQLKQSKSEHNLEREANLDG
;
A
#
# COMPACT_ATOMS: atom_id res chain seq x y z
N LEU A 1 -11.30 -23.86 -37.63
CA LEU A 1 -10.86 -24.25 -36.27
C LEU A 1 -9.46 -23.67 -36.04
N LEU A 2 -9.35 -22.52 -35.36
CA LEU A 2 -8.06 -21.95 -34.98
C LEU A 2 -8.04 -21.79 -33.46
N PHE A 3 -7.16 -22.57 -32.83
CA PHE A 3 -6.99 -22.66 -31.40
C PHE A 3 -6.51 -21.32 -30.83
N ARG A 4 -7.27 -20.77 -29.87
CA ARG A 4 -6.77 -19.73 -28.97
C ARG A 4 -5.67 -20.36 -28.11
N LEU A 5 -4.42 -19.93 -28.28
CA LEU A 5 -3.38 -20.17 -27.28
C LEU A 5 -3.78 -19.39 -26.03
N GLY A 6 -4.48 -20.04 -25.11
CA GLY A 6 -4.56 -19.60 -23.73
C GLY A 6 -3.14 -19.57 -23.19
N ALA A 7 -2.60 -18.36 -23.03
CA ALA A 7 -1.44 -18.15 -22.18
C ALA A 7 -1.85 -18.71 -20.80
N ARG A 8 -1.32 -19.89 -20.48
CA ARG A 8 -1.52 -20.54 -19.19
C ARG A 8 -1.06 -19.53 -18.15
N THR A 9 -1.99 -18.93 -17.43
CA THR A 9 -1.69 -18.07 -16.30
C THR A 9 -0.76 -18.87 -15.40
N ARG A 10 0.53 -18.50 -15.37
CA ARG A 10 1.46 -19.10 -14.41
C ARG A 10 0.86 -18.78 -13.05
N ALA A 11 0.33 -19.80 -12.37
CA ALA A 11 -0.36 -19.61 -11.10
C ALA A 11 0.57 -18.80 -10.19
N VAL A 12 0.11 -17.62 -9.78
CA VAL A 12 0.88 -16.79 -8.85
C VAL A 12 0.94 -17.56 -7.54
N LEU A 13 2.14 -17.81 -7.05
CA LEU A 13 2.34 -18.54 -5.81
C LEU A 13 1.58 -17.83 -4.66
N PRO A 14 0.90 -18.58 -3.78
CA PRO A 14 -0.01 -18.02 -2.78
C PRO A 14 0.70 -17.05 -1.82
N GLU A 15 1.99 -17.25 -1.56
CA GLU A 15 2.84 -16.38 -0.75
C GLU A 15 3.00 -15.00 -1.39
N ILE A 16 3.31 -14.96 -2.69
CA ILE A 16 3.40 -13.72 -3.48
C ILE A 16 2.05 -13.02 -3.53
N ALA A 17 0.97 -13.78 -3.73
CA ALA A 17 -0.39 -13.24 -3.74
C ALA A 17 -0.75 -12.60 -2.39
N SER A 18 -0.35 -13.21 -1.28
CA SER A 18 -0.60 -12.72 0.08
C SER A 18 0.10 -11.38 0.34
N VAL A 19 1.37 -11.25 -0.02
CA VAL A 19 2.10 -9.98 0.11
C VAL A 19 1.44 -8.87 -0.71
N ARG A 20 1.13 -9.16 -1.98
CA ARG A 20 0.44 -8.19 -2.86
C ARG A 20 -0.92 -7.79 -2.31
N GLN A 21 -1.65 -8.74 -1.72
CA GLN A 21 -2.96 -8.48 -1.16
C GLN A 21 -2.88 -7.58 0.08
N ILE A 22 -1.92 -7.79 0.98
CA ILE A 22 -1.71 -6.92 2.15
C ILE A 22 -1.31 -5.51 1.71
N TYR A 23 -0.40 -5.36 0.76
CA TYR A 23 -0.03 -4.03 0.25
C TYR A 23 -1.24 -3.32 -0.39
N ARG A 24 -2.09 -4.03 -1.14
CA ARG A 24 -3.34 -3.46 -1.68
C ARG A 24 -4.33 -3.07 -0.57
N GLN A 25 -4.37 -3.80 0.54
CA GLN A 25 -5.20 -3.42 1.69
C GLN A 25 -4.70 -2.13 2.32
N LEU A 26 -3.38 -1.98 2.50
CA LEU A 26 -2.76 -0.73 2.94
C LEU A 26 -3.18 0.44 2.05
N LEU A 27 -3.00 0.32 0.72
CA LEU A 27 -3.37 1.38 -0.24
C LEU A 27 -4.85 1.77 -0.16
N ARG A 28 -5.75 0.80 0.01
CA ARG A 28 -7.19 1.08 0.14
C ARG A 28 -7.53 1.77 1.46
N TRP A 29 -6.93 1.31 2.55
CA TRP A 29 -7.17 1.86 3.87
C TRP A 29 -6.68 3.30 3.99
N THR A 30 -5.50 3.60 3.47
CA THR A 30 -4.96 4.97 3.44
C THR A 30 -5.74 5.89 2.51
N ALA A 31 -6.16 5.40 1.34
CA ALA A 31 -7.05 6.16 0.45
C ALA A 31 -8.39 6.49 1.12
N ALA A 32 -8.99 5.54 1.84
CA ALA A 32 -10.22 5.76 2.61
C ALA A 32 -10.01 6.77 3.77
N GLY A 33 -8.79 6.88 4.30
CA GLY A 33 -8.40 7.89 5.28
C GLY A 33 -8.02 9.25 4.70
N GLY A 34 -8.11 9.44 3.37
CA GLY A 34 -7.79 10.71 2.70
C GLY A 34 -6.33 10.86 2.25
N TYR A 35 -5.54 9.77 2.28
CA TYR A 35 -4.12 9.79 1.90
C TYR A 35 -3.81 8.75 0.81
N PRO A 36 -4.41 8.84 -0.39
CA PRO A 36 -4.14 7.89 -1.46
C PRO A 36 -2.68 8.00 -1.95
N ARG A 37 -2.11 6.88 -2.40
CA ARG A 37 -0.82 6.89 -3.09
C ARG A 37 -0.98 7.47 -4.50
N HIS A 38 -0.16 8.45 -4.87
CA HIS A 38 -0.18 8.98 -6.23
C HIS A 38 0.35 7.96 -7.25
N ILE A 39 -0.09 8.03 -8.51
CA ILE A 39 0.28 7.05 -9.54
C ILE A 39 1.79 7.07 -9.86
N SER A 40 2.39 8.26 -9.89
CA SER A 40 3.82 8.46 -10.12
C SER A 40 4.68 8.15 -8.88
N GLN A 41 4.08 8.07 -7.69
CA GLN A 41 4.80 7.84 -6.45
C GLN A 41 5.32 6.40 -6.42
N THR A 42 6.56 6.20 -5.99
CA THR A 42 7.13 4.88 -5.73
C THR A 42 6.63 4.32 -4.39
N PRO A 43 6.76 3.02 -4.12
CA PRO A 43 6.43 2.46 -2.81
C PRO A 43 7.21 3.12 -1.66
N TYR A 44 8.48 3.48 -1.88
CA TYR A 44 9.33 4.11 -0.87
C TYR A 44 8.97 5.57 -0.60
N GLU A 45 8.69 6.36 -1.64
CA GLU A 45 8.19 7.72 -1.45
C GLU A 45 6.86 7.74 -0.71
N TYR A 46 6.01 6.74 -0.94
CA TYR A 46 4.76 6.60 -0.21
C TYR A 46 4.95 6.19 1.24
N LEU A 47 5.87 5.26 1.51
CA LEU A 47 6.30 4.92 2.86
C LEU A 47 6.79 6.17 3.62
N TYR A 48 7.61 7.00 2.99
CA TYR A 48 8.10 8.24 3.60
C TYR A 48 6.93 9.13 4.03
N ALA A 49 5.94 9.36 3.16
CA ALA A 49 4.75 10.14 3.51
C ALA A 49 3.93 9.51 4.67
N LEU A 50 3.72 8.19 4.63
CA LEU A 50 2.98 7.50 5.69
C LEU A 50 3.71 7.49 7.04
N ALA A 51 5.05 7.42 7.04
CA ALA A 51 5.86 7.48 8.25
C ALA A 51 5.74 8.84 8.96
N HIS A 52 5.57 9.93 8.21
CA HIS A 52 5.29 11.25 8.80
C HIS A 52 3.90 11.32 9.41
N LEU A 53 2.92 10.62 8.81
CA LEU A 53 1.54 10.61 9.29
C LEU A 53 1.35 9.69 10.51
N LEU A 54 2.06 8.56 10.55
CA LEU A 54 1.93 7.50 11.54
C LEU A 54 3.31 7.06 12.08
N PRO A 55 4.04 7.95 12.78
CA PRO A 55 5.40 7.67 13.23
C PRO A 55 5.48 6.45 14.16
N ASP A 56 4.48 6.24 15.01
CA ASP A 56 4.44 5.13 15.98
C ASP A 56 4.41 3.74 15.34
N VAL A 57 3.99 3.64 14.08
CA VAL A 57 3.96 2.36 13.32
C VAL A 57 4.87 2.39 12.08
N GLN A 58 5.85 3.29 12.03
CA GLN A 58 6.79 3.39 10.91
C GLN A 58 7.49 2.05 10.63
N GLY A 59 7.92 1.32 11.67
CA GLY A 59 8.58 0.01 11.49
C GLY A 59 7.69 -1.03 10.82
N ASP A 60 6.39 -1.03 11.13
CA ASP A 60 5.42 -1.92 10.49
C ASP A 60 5.15 -1.52 9.03
N LEU A 61 5.10 -0.21 8.75
CA LEU A 61 4.96 0.32 7.38
C LEU A 61 6.18 -0.01 6.51
N ASP A 62 7.38 0.08 7.08
CA ASP A 62 8.62 -0.31 6.41
C ASP A 62 8.57 -1.80 6.04
N LEU A 63 8.29 -2.68 7.01
CA LEU A 63 8.20 -4.13 6.77
C LEU A 63 7.22 -4.47 5.63
N ILE A 64 6.02 -3.89 5.65
CA ILE A 64 5.01 -4.10 4.60
C ILE A 64 5.53 -3.66 3.23
N THR A 65 6.16 -2.49 3.16
CA THR A 65 6.66 -1.92 1.91
C THR A 65 7.85 -2.70 1.38
N GLN A 66 8.78 -3.10 2.24
CA GLN A 66 9.97 -3.87 1.87
C GLN A 66 9.59 -5.25 1.35
N GLN A 67 8.69 -5.96 2.02
CA GLN A 67 8.20 -7.27 1.53
C GLN A 67 7.51 -7.13 0.17
N TYR A 68 6.72 -6.08 -0.01
CA TYR A 68 6.11 -5.79 -1.31
C TYR A 68 7.14 -5.55 -2.42
N VAL A 69 8.16 -4.75 -2.16
CA VAL A 69 9.23 -4.45 -3.13
C VAL A 69 10.02 -5.72 -3.48
N LYS A 70 10.41 -6.52 -2.48
CA LYS A 70 11.11 -7.79 -2.68
C LYS A 70 10.33 -8.75 -3.59
N VAL A 71 9.02 -8.87 -3.37
CA VAL A 71 8.14 -9.72 -4.19
C VAL A 71 7.89 -9.13 -5.57
N ARG A 72 7.70 -7.81 -5.68
CA ARG A 72 7.33 -7.15 -6.95
C ARG A 72 8.53 -7.01 -7.90
N TYR A 73 9.71 -6.72 -7.38
CA TYR A 73 10.89 -6.39 -8.19
C TYR A 73 12.06 -7.35 -7.99
N GLY A 74 12.11 -8.09 -6.87
CA GLY A 74 13.21 -9.01 -6.56
C GLY A 74 12.95 -10.48 -6.87
N ALA A 75 11.74 -10.85 -7.31
CA ALA A 75 11.32 -12.25 -7.53
C ALA A 75 11.55 -13.18 -6.31
N LEU A 76 11.56 -12.60 -5.10
CA LEU A 76 11.77 -13.34 -3.85
C LEU A 76 10.45 -13.92 -3.34
N LEU A 77 10.51 -15.16 -2.88
CA LEU A 77 9.43 -15.83 -2.17
C LEU A 77 9.59 -15.57 -0.67
N PRO A 78 8.58 -14.98 0.00
CA PRO A 78 8.66 -14.77 1.44
C PRO A 78 8.51 -16.12 2.16
N THR A 79 9.17 -16.25 3.31
CA THR A 79 8.99 -17.41 4.19
C THR A 79 7.67 -17.32 4.94
N GLU A 80 7.24 -18.42 5.55
CA GLU A 80 6.01 -18.42 6.39
C GLU A 80 6.14 -17.46 7.58
N ASP A 81 7.33 -17.37 8.19
CA ASP A 81 7.60 -16.43 9.28
C ASP A 81 7.52 -14.97 8.81
N GLU A 82 8.06 -14.66 7.63
CA GLU A 82 7.93 -13.33 7.03
C GLU A 82 6.47 -13.00 6.72
N LEU A 83 5.68 -13.96 6.22
CA LEU A 83 4.24 -13.77 5.99
C LEU A 83 3.48 -13.57 7.30
N HIS A 84 3.84 -14.31 8.35
CA HIS A 84 3.24 -14.15 9.66
C HIS A 84 3.54 -12.75 10.25
N GLN A 85 4.80 -12.32 10.21
CA GLN A 85 5.21 -10.97 10.61
C GLN A 85 4.48 -9.89 9.79
N LEU A 86 4.38 -10.08 8.47
CA LEU A 86 3.67 -9.17 7.58
C LEU A 86 2.19 -9.02 7.96
N ARG A 87 1.51 -10.13 8.29
CA ARG A 87 0.12 -10.11 8.76
C ARG A 87 -0.02 -9.37 10.09
N GLN A 88 0.91 -9.58 11.03
CA GLN A 88 0.92 -8.88 12.31
C GLN A 88 1.17 -7.38 12.15
N SER A 89 2.14 -6.98 11.33
CA SER A 89 2.41 -5.58 11.00
C SER A 89 1.19 -4.91 10.39
N TRP A 90 0.54 -5.57 9.43
CA TRP A 90 -0.70 -5.05 8.87
C TRP A 90 -1.80 -4.90 9.93
N HIS A 91 -1.93 -5.88 10.83
CA HIS A 91 -2.89 -5.78 11.93
C HIS A 91 -2.62 -4.56 12.81
N ARG A 92 -1.36 -4.29 13.19
CA ARG A 92 -1.01 -3.11 14.00
C ARG A 92 -1.28 -1.80 13.27
N VAL A 93 -0.89 -1.70 11.99
CA VAL A 93 -1.11 -0.49 11.18
C VAL A 93 -2.59 -0.12 11.13
N LYS A 94 -3.48 -1.06 10.81
CA LYS A 94 -4.91 -0.76 10.62
C LYS A 94 -5.69 -0.41 11.90
N GLN A 95 -5.10 -0.58 13.09
CA GLN A 95 -5.70 -0.15 14.37
C GLN A 95 -5.50 1.35 14.63
N ASN A 96 -4.68 2.03 13.83
CA ASN A 96 -4.44 3.45 13.96
C ASN A 96 -5.58 4.26 13.32
N GLN A 97 -5.72 5.51 13.73
CA GLN A 97 -6.64 6.46 13.10
C GLN A 97 -5.88 7.37 12.16
N LEU A 98 -6.29 7.37 10.89
CA LEU A 98 -5.87 8.39 9.93
C LEU A 98 -6.74 9.63 10.20
N LYS A 99 -6.16 10.67 10.80
CA LYS A 99 -6.87 11.95 10.95
C LYS A 99 -7.13 12.49 9.55
N GLN A 100 -8.39 12.72 9.17
CA GLN A 100 -8.66 13.31 7.86
C GLN A 100 -8.01 14.69 7.79
N SER A 101 -7.19 14.91 6.75
CA SER A 101 -6.78 16.25 6.37
C SER A 101 -8.03 17.02 5.92
N LYS A 102 -8.56 17.88 6.79
CA LYS A 102 -9.44 18.97 6.37
C LYS A 102 -8.60 19.96 5.54
N SER A 103 -8.28 19.66 4.28
CA SER A 103 -7.50 20.61 3.48
C SER A 103 -7.59 20.38 1.96
N GLU A 104 -8.79 20.33 1.41
CA GLU A 104 -9.01 20.77 0.01
C GLU A 104 -10.24 21.70 -0.10
N HIS A 105 -11.21 21.58 0.82
CA HIS A 105 -12.41 22.45 0.83
C HIS A 105 -12.19 23.94 1.19
N ASN A 106 -11.00 24.31 1.67
CA ASN A 106 -10.66 25.72 1.93
C ASN A 106 -9.90 26.40 0.78
N LEU A 107 -9.23 25.63 -0.10
CA LEU A 107 -8.46 26.21 -1.21
C LEU A 107 -9.38 26.65 -2.37
N GLU A 108 -10.51 25.97 -2.59
CA GLU A 108 -11.50 26.37 -3.60
C GLU A 108 -12.43 27.51 -3.13
N ARG A 109 -12.53 27.74 -1.82
CA ARG A 109 -13.36 28.81 -1.25
C ARG A 109 -12.66 30.16 -1.24
N GLU A 110 -11.35 30.20 -1.06
CA GLU A 110 -10.56 31.45 -1.17
C GLU A 110 -10.33 31.84 -2.63
N ALA A 111 -10.16 30.88 -3.55
CA ALA A 111 -10.01 31.16 -4.98
C ALA A 111 -11.31 31.67 -5.67
N ASN A 112 -12.47 31.53 -5.05
CA ASN A 112 -13.78 31.97 -5.58
C ASN A 112 -14.33 33.25 -4.92
N LEU A 113 -13.60 33.87 -3.99
CA LEU A 113 -14.00 35.14 -3.35
C LEU A 113 -13.24 36.35 -3.90
N ASP A 114 -12.19 36.12 -4.70
CA ASP A 114 -11.38 37.16 -5.38
C ASP A 114 -11.56 37.16 -6.92
N GLY A 115 -12.64 36.55 -7.43
CA GLY A 115 -12.96 36.46 -8.87
C GLY A 115 -14.29 37.11 -9.24
#